data_AF-A0A377M5J6-F1
#
_entry.id   AF-A0A377M5J6-F1
#
_cell.length_a   1.000
_cell.length_b   1.000
_cell.length_c   1.000
_cell.angle_alpha   90.00
_cell.angle_beta   90.00
_cell.angle_gamma   90.00
#
_symmetry.space_group_name_H-M   'P 1'
#
loop_
_entity.id
_entity.type
_entity.pdbx_description
1 polymer ?
#
loop_
_entity_poly.entity_id
_entity_poly.type
_entity_poly.pdbx_seq_one_letter_code
_entity_poly.pdbx_strand_id
1 'polypeptide(L)' 'MPRLLADFASTSLMVVRFEQNSVQEVEAGLRRFNQNGIAIQGVIFNGVEKRASATYSYGDYSYQE' A
#
# COMPACT_ATOMS: atom_id res chain seq x y z
N MET A 1 -5.18 2.94 19.10
CA MET A 1 -3.99 2.13 19.38
C MET A 1 -3.77 1.12 18.27
N PRO A 2 -3.10 1.49 17.16
CA PRO A 2 -2.86 0.58 16.04
C PRO A 2 -1.95 -0.62 16.42
N ARG A 3 -1.13 -0.46 17.46
CA ARG A 3 -0.21 -1.50 17.95
C ARG A 3 -0.91 -2.73 18.52
N LEU A 4 -1.96 -2.52 19.33
CA LEU A 4 -2.67 -3.64 19.97
C LEU A 4 -3.22 -4.63 18.95
N LEU A 5 -3.80 -4.13 17.85
CA LEU A 5 -4.28 -5.00 16.77
C LEU A 5 -3.14 -5.65 16.00
N ALA A 6 -2.05 -4.91 15.76
CA ALA A 6 -0.88 -5.43 15.06
C ALA A 6 -0.21 -6.59 15.83
N ASP A 7 -0.18 -6.53 17.16
CA ASP A 7 0.41 -7.58 18.01
C ASP A 7 -0.34 -8.93 17.89
N PHE A 8 -1.64 -8.91 17.53
CA PHE A 8 -2.43 -10.12 17.27
C PHE A 8 -2.48 -10.51 15.79
N ALA A 9 -1.89 -9.71 14.90
CA ALA A 9 -1.92 -9.96 13.46
C ALA A 9 -0.59 -10.53 12.97
N SER A 10 -0.62 -11.70 12.32
CA SER A 10 0.58 -12.30 11.73
C SER A 10 1.15 -11.49 10.56
N THR A 11 0.31 -10.69 9.89
CA THR A 11 0.69 -9.85 8.75
C THR A 11 -0.08 -8.53 8.79
N SER A 12 0.64 -7.42 8.66
CA SER A 12 0.07 -6.08 8.55
C SER A 12 0.42 -5.45 7.20
N LEU A 13 -0.58 -4.94 6.48
CA LEU A 13 -0.43 -4.24 5.20
C LEU A 13 -1.03 -2.83 5.30
N MET A 14 -0.42 -1.86 4.61
CA MET A 14 -0.92 -0.48 4.56
C MET A 14 -1.70 -0.25 3.25
N VAL A 15 -2.88 0.36 3.32
CA VAL A 15 -3.65 0.74 2.12
C VAL A 15 -3.34 2.18 1.77
N VAL A 16 -3.00 2.43 0.50
CA VAL A 16 -2.66 3.75 -0.04
C VAL A 16 -3.53 4.04 -1.24
N ARG A 17 -4.09 5.24 -1.36
CA ARG A 17 -4.92 5.62 -2.50
C ARG A 17 -4.04 6.13 -3.64
N PHE A 18 -4.10 5.46 -4.78
CA PHE A 18 -3.35 5.82 -5.99
C PHE A 18 -3.67 7.26 -6.41
N GLU A 19 -2.64 8.02 -6.80
CA GLU A 19 -2.68 9.44 -7.21
C GLU A 19 -3.25 10.44 -6.19
N GLN A 20 -3.66 10.00 -5.00
CA GLN A 20 -4.13 10.89 -3.94
C GLN A 20 -3.10 11.00 -2.80
N ASN A 21 -2.43 9.90 -2.47
CA ASN A 21 -1.36 9.93 -1.48
C ASN A 21 -0.01 10.12 -2.15
N SER A 22 0.72 11.15 -1.72
CA SER A 22 2.10 11.37 -2.15
C SER A 22 3.04 10.34 -1.53
N VAL A 23 4.18 10.09 -2.19
CA VAL A 23 5.22 9.17 -1.67
C VAL A 23 5.68 9.59 -0.27
N GLN A 24 5.83 10.90 -0.03
CA GLN A 24 6.27 11.43 1.26
C GLN A 24 5.26 11.16 2.39
N GLU A 25 3.96 11.25 2.12
CA GLU A 25 2.92 10.92 3.10
C GLU A 25 2.92 9.43 3.44
N VAL A 26 3.12 8.57 2.43
CA VAL A 26 3.23 7.12 2.63
C VAL A 26 4.46 6.78 3.46
N GLU A 27 5.61 7.37 3.15
CA GLU A 27 6.84 7.22 3.93
C GLU A 27 6.67 7.72 5.37
N ALA A 28 6.02 8.86 5.57
CA ALA A 28 5.74 9.39 6.90
C ALA A 28 4.83 8.45 7.70
N GLY A 29 3.83 7.84 7.07
CA GLY A 29 2.98 6.82 7.67
C GLY A 29 3.76 5.56 8.07
N LEU A 30 4.57 5.02 7.16
CA LEU A 30 5.44 3.87 7.41
C LEU A 30 6.41 4.13 8.57
N ARG A 31 7.05 5.31 8.61
CA ARG A 31 7.93 5.71 9.71
C ARG A 31 7.19 5.72 11.04
N ARG A 32 5.97 6.21 11.09
CA ARG A 32 5.14 6.22 12.31
C ARG A 32 4.79 4.80 12.77
N PHE A 33 4.44 3.89 11.86
CA PHE A 33 4.19 2.49 12.23
C PHE A 33 5.45 1.82 12.79
N ASN A 34 6.60 2.01 12.13
CA ASN A 34 7.88 1.48 12.58
C ASN A 34 8.29 2.05 13.95
N GLN A 35 8.11 3.35 14.19
CA GLN A 35 8.36 3.97 15.50
C GLN A 35 7.51 3.37 16.62
N ASN A 36 6.31 2.87 16.30
CA ASN A 36 5.42 2.20 17.24
C ASN A 36 5.68 0.69 17.37
N GLY A 37 6.71 0.16 16.68
CA GLY A 37 7.05 -1.27 16.67
C GLY A 37 6.13 -2.12 15.78
N ILE A 38 5.37 -1.50 14.90
CA ILE A 38 4.42 -2.18 14.00
C ILE A 38 5.11 -2.40 12.66
N ALA A 39 5.39 -3.66 12.33
CA ALA A 39 6.03 -4.05 11.08
C ALA A 39 4.99 -4.13 9.94
N ILE A 40 5.04 -3.20 8.99
CA ILE A 40 4.23 -3.23 7.77
C ILE A 40 4.98 -4.04 6.70
N GLN A 41 4.40 -5.17 6.28
CA GLN A 41 5.02 -6.11 5.34
C GLN A 41 4.91 -5.66 3.88
N GLY A 42 4.02 -4.72 3.59
CA GLY A 42 3.78 -4.24 2.24
C GLY A 42 2.65 -3.21 2.16
N VAL A 43 2.46 -2.67 0.96
CA VAL A 43 1.46 -1.64 0.67
C VAL A 43 0.53 -2.14 -0.43
N ILE A 44 -0.76 -1.89 -0.27
CA ILE A 44 -1.78 -2.12 -1.30
C ILE A 44 -2.19 -0.75 -1.86
N PHE A 45 -1.95 -0.55 -3.16
CA PHE A 45 -2.48 0.61 -3.86
C PHE A 45 -3.94 0.39 -4.24
N ASN A 46 -4.83 1.18 -3.65
CA ASN A 46 -6.25 1.19 -3.93
C ASN A 46 -6.60 2.25 -4.99
N GLY A 47 -7.54 1.93 -5.87
CA GLY A 47 -8.02 2.85 -6.91
C GLY A 47 -7.03 3.06 -8.06
N VAL A 48 -6.15 2.08 -8.32
CA VAL A 48 -5.29 2.09 -9.51
C VAL A 48 -6.19 1.93 -10.75
N GLU A 49 -6.17 2.92 -11.64
CA GLU A 49 -6.95 2.91 -12.88
C GLU A 49 -6.08 2.47 -14.06
N LYS A 50 -6.63 1.62 -14.94
CA LYS A 50 -5.99 1.29 -16.21
C LYS A 50 -6.04 2.52 -17.12
N ARG A 51 -4.90 3.16 -17.33
CA ARG A 51 -4.75 4.27 -18.29
C ARG A 51 -4.16 3.76 -19.59
N ALA A 52 -4.60 4.27 -20.74
CA ALA A 52 -4.05 3.92 -22.05
C ALA A 52 -2.55 4.22 -22.18
N SER A 53 -2.03 5.18 -21.38
CA SER A 53 -0.60 5.45 -21.25
C SER A 53 0.17 4.41 -20.42
N ALA A 54 -0.50 3.67 -19.55
CA ALA A 54 0.08 2.59 -18.75
C ALA A 54 0.22 1.27 -19.53
N THR A 55 -0.45 1.14 -20.68
CA THR A 55 -0.39 -0.05 -21.56
C THR A 55 1.03 -0.34 -22.06
N TYR A 56 1.92 0.66 -22.11
CA TYR A 56 3.29 0.49 -22.59
C TYR A 56 4.33 0.22 -21.48
N SER A 57 3.93 0.20 -20.21
CA SER A 57 4.85 -0.01 -19.08
C SER A 57 4.47 -1.24 -18.27
N TYR A 58 4.70 -2.41 -18.89
CA TYR A 58 4.99 -3.69 -18.25
C TYR A 58 3.97 -4.24 -17.22
N GLY A 59 3.23 -5.27 -17.63
CA GLY A 59 2.49 -6.16 -16.73
C GLY A 59 0.97 -6.06 -16.85
N ASP A 60 0.43 -6.26 -18.04
CA ASP A 60 -1.00 -6.54 -18.22
C ASP A 60 -1.30 -7.95 -17.68
N TYR A 61 -1.58 -8.05 -16.38
CA TYR A 61 -2.29 -9.22 -15.87
C TYR A 61 -3.78 -9.05 -16.21
N SER A 62 -4.11 -9.31 -17.47
CA SER A 62 -5.48 -9.53 -17.91
C SER A 62 -5.87 -10.96 -17.54
N TYR A 63 -6.69 -11.13 -16.51
CA TYR A 63 -7.54 -12.32 -16.44
C TYR A 63 -8.67 -12.10 -17.44
N GLN A 64 -8.62 -12.83 -18.55
CA GLN A 64 -9.72 -12.97 -19.49
C GLN A 64 -10.72 -13.96 -18.90
N GLU A 65 -11.98 -13.55 -18.80
CA GLU A 65 -13.14 -14.43 -19.03
C GLU A 65 -13.97 -13.79 -20.16
#